data_AF-A0A947KEP0-F1
#
_entry.id   AF-A0A947KEP0-F1
#
_cell.length_a   1.000
_cell.length_b   1.000
_cell.length_c   1.000
_cell.angle_alpha   90.00
_cell.angle_beta   90.00
_cell.angle_gamma   90.00
#
_symmetry.space_group_name_H-M   'P 1'
#
loop_
_entity.id
_entity.type
_entity.pdbx_description
1 polymer ?
#
loop_
_entity_poly.entity_id
_entity_poly.type
_entity_poly.pdbx_seq_one_letter_code
_entity_poly.pdbx_strand_id
1 'polypeptide(L)'
;MTDCTELLKTFKIISAVLLILFSVFLLNLKKGNRLSHRFLAVFFLSRASILLTMLFWEYDLVLKIPNLAYLSTPFLFLYAPMLFLYTDSVTRPGFRFSPVKMLHLIPFIVRSLIYENIFSKGSSSECRRTIPVFQVFIFSMSLTRRYTKKLKTEVL
;
A
#
# COMPACT_ATOMS: atom_id res chain seq x y z
N MET A 1 -26.42 19.20 2.87
CA MET A 1 -25.07 18.75 2.43
C MET A 1 -24.53 17.55 3.21
N THR A 2 -25.28 17.00 4.18
CA THR A 2 -24.92 15.84 5.02
C THR A 2 -25.11 14.49 4.32
N ASP A 3 -26.00 14.38 3.34
CA ASP A 3 -26.34 13.08 2.73
C ASP A 3 -25.19 12.50 1.89
N CYS A 4 -24.44 13.35 1.19
CA CYS A 4 -23.33 12.92 0.33
C CYS A 4 -22.17 12.32 1.15
N THR A 5 -21.89 12.88 2.34
CA THR A 5 -20.80 12.40 3.20
C THR A 5 -21.14 11.05 3.85
N GLU A 6 -22.41 10.83 4.22
CA GLU A 6 -22.86 9.56 4.81
C GLU A 6 -22.87 8.42 3.77
N LEU A 7 -23.21 8.73 2.52
CA LEU A 7 -23.09 7.79 1.41
C LEU A 7 -21.63 7.39 1.16
N LEU A 8 -20.71 8.37 1.17
CA LEU A 8 -19.28 8.12 0.97
C LEU A 8 -18.71 7.20 2.06
N LYS A 9 -19.08 7.44 3.33
CA LYS A 9 -18.68 6.61 4.48
C LYS A 9 -19.12 5.16 4.30
N THR A 10 -20.40 4.96 3.97
CA THR A 10 -20.98 3.63 3.73
C THR A 10 -20.23 2.90 2.62
N PHE A 11 -19.96 3.57 1.50
CA PHE A 11 -19.22 2.99 0.39
C PHE A 11 -17.79 2.58 0.77
N LYS A 12 -17.09 3.40 1.56
CA LYS A 12 -15.75 3.08 2.07
C LYS A 12 -15.75 1.85 2.98
N ILE A 13 -16.74 1.72 3.87
CA ILE A 13 -16.87 0.56 4.78
C ILE A 13 -17.10 -0.71 3.97
N ILE A 14 -18.07 -0.70 3.05
CA ILE A 14 -18.38 -1.85 2.19
C ILE A 14 -17.14 -2.25 1.39
N SER A 15 -16.46 -1.27 0.78
CA SER A 15 -15.24 -1.52 0.01
C SER A 15 -14.12 -2.12 0.86
N ALA A 16 -13.89 -1.61 2.08
CA ALA A 16 -12.88 -2.13 2.99
C ALA A 16 -13.17 -3.59 3.39
N VAL A 17 -14.42 -3.92 3.71
CA VAL A 17 -14.84 -5.29 4.05
C VAL A 17 -14.64 -6.24 2.87
N LEU A 18 -15.07 -5.84 1.66
CA LEU A 18 -14.89 -6.64 0.45
C LEU A 18 -13.42 -6.92 0.15
N LEU A 19 -12.55 -5.91 0.28
CA LEU A 19 -11.12 -6.07 0.05
C LEU A 19 -10.47 -7.03 1.05
N ILE A 20 -10.85 -6.95 2.33
CA ILE A 20 -10.37 -7.89 3.36
C ILE A 20 -10.84 -9.31 3.04
N LEU A 21 -12.12 -9.47 2.70
CA LEU A 21 -12.69 -10.77 2.36
C LEU A 21 -12.02 -11.38 1.15
N PHE A 22 -11.81 -10.62 0.07
CA PHE A 22 -11.08 -11.09 -1.11
C PHE A 22 -9.64 -11.45 -0.79
N SER A 23 -8.96 -10.68 0.04
CA SER A 23 -7.60 -11.00 0.50
C SER A 23 -7.57 -12.35 1.22
N VAL A 24 -8.45 -12.56 2.20
CA VAL A 24 -8.53 -13.83 2.94
C VAL A 24 -8.91 -14.99 2.01
N PHE A 25 -9.85 -14.79 1.09
CA PHE A 25 -10.25 -15.79 0.11
C PHE A 25 -9.06 -16.21 -0.79
N LEU A 26 -8.31 -15.24 -1.32
CA LEU A 26 -7.13 -15.49 -2.17
C LEU A 26 -6.03 -16.23 -1.42
N LEU A 27 -5.80 -15.92 -0.15
CA LEU A 27 -4.81 -16.63 0.67
C LEU A 27 -5.18 -18.11 0.91
N ASN A 28 -6.48 -18.41 0.95
CA ASN A 28 -6.99 -19.77 1.13
C ASN A 28 -7.17 -20.54 -0.19
N LEU A 29 -7.03 -19.87 -1.33
CA LEU A 29 -7.24 -20.48 -2.64
C LEU A 29 -6.08 -21.40 -3.03
N LYS A 30 -6.31 -22.71 -2.90
CA LYS A 30 -5.29 -23.75 -3.16
C LYS A 30 -5.03 -24.02 -4.65
N LYS A 31 -5.99 -23.69 -5.52
CA LYS A 31 -5.95 -23.92 -6.97
C LYS A 31 -5.22 -22.77 -7.67
N GLY A 32 -4.45 -23.04 -8.72
CA GLY A 32 -3.76 -22.00 -9.52
C GLY A 32 -2.41 -21.56 -8.94
N ASN A 33 -1.88 -20.44 -9.43
CA ASN A 33 -0.57 -19.93 -9.02
C ASN A 33 -0.65 -19.29 -7.63
N ARG A 34 -0.24 -20.06 -6.60
CA ARG A 34 -0.26 -19.64 -5.20
C ARG A 34 0.52 -18.34 -4.95
N LEU A 35 1.59 -18.06 -5.70
CA LEU A 35 2.36 -16.83 -5.55
C LEU A 35 1.59 -15.61 -6.06
N SER A 36 0.96 -15.73 -7.22
CA SER A 36 0.11 -14.65 -7.78
C SER A 36 -1.02 -14.30 -6.83
N HIS A 37 -1.68 -15.30 -6.24
CA HIS A 37 -2.75 -15.07 -5.26
C HIS A 37 -2.26 -14.33 -4.02
N ARG A 38 -1.04 -14.63 -3.54
CA ARG A 38 -0.44 -13.91 -2.43
C ARG A 38 -0.15 -12.45 -2.77
N PHE A 39 0.44 -12.16 -3.94
CA PHE A 39 0.69 -10.77 -4.35
C PHE A 39 -0.61 -9.98 -4.44
N LEU A 40 -1.66 -10.57 -5.03
CA LEU A 40 -2.96 -9.93 -5.14
C LEU A 40 -3.65 -9.75 -3.77
N ALA A 41 -3.53 -10.72 -2.86
CA ALA A 41 -4.04 -10.60 -1.50
C ALA A 41 -3.37 -9.44 -0.74
N VAL A 42 -2.03 -9.36 -0.78
CA VAL A 42 -1.29 -8.26 -0.15
C VAL A 42 -1.67 -6.91 -0.77
N PHE A 43 -1.88 -6.86 -2.08
CA PHE A 43 -2.42 -5.67 -2.74
C PHE A 43 -3.79 -5.26 -2.17
N PHE A 44 -4.75 -6.18 -2.07
CA PHE A 44 -6.06 -5.85 -1.50
C PHE A 44 -5.99 -5.45 -0.04
N LEU A 45 -5.17 -6.13 0.77
CA LEU A 45 -4.96 -5.79 2.16
C LEU A 45 -4.38 -4.38 2.32
N SER A 46 -3.39 -4.01 1.49
CA SER A 46 -2.82 -2.67 1.50
C SER A 46 -3.84 -1.58 1.14
N ARG A 47 -4.77 -1.85 0.21
CA ARG A 47 -5.88 -0.94 -0.14
C ARG A 47 -6.90 -0.85 0.99
N ALA A 48 -7.21 -1.97 1.64
CA ALA A 48 -8.08 -1.99 2.81
C ALA A 48 -7.50 -1.13 3.95
N SER A 49 -6.20 -1.22 4.24
CA SER A 49 -5.54 -0.41 5.27
C SER A 49 -5.63 1.09 4.99
N ILE A 50 -5.56 1.51 3.72
CA ILE A 50 -5.74 2.91 3.32
C ILE A 50 -7.18 3.38 3.61
N LEU A 51 -8.19 2.62 3.18
CA LEU A 51 -9.60 2.95 3.45
C LEU A 51 -9.91 2.97 4.93
N LEU A 52 -9.37 2.01 5.68
CA LEU A 52 -9.57 1.91 7.12
C LEU A 52 -8.98 3.11 7.86
N THR A 53 -7.81 3.58 7.44
CA THR A 53 -7.20 4.80 7.99
C THR A 53 -8.08 6.03 7.73
N MET A 54 -8.65 6.17 6.53
CA MET A 54 -9.58 7.27 6.23
C MET A 54 -10.82 7.20 7.11
N LEU A 55 -11.38 6.01 7.33
CA LEU A 55 -12.51 5.82 8.25
C LEU A 55 -12.13 6.18 9.68
N PHE A 56 -10.94 5.80 10.15
CA PHE A 56 -10.48 6.17 11.49
C PHE A 56 -10.37 7.68 11.70
N TRP A 57 -10.00 8.43 10.66
CA TRP A 57 -10.04 9.89 10.68
C TRP A 57 -11.46 10.43 10.73
N GLU A 58 -12.41 9.84 9.98
CA GLU A 58 -13.81 10.29 9.93
C GLU A 58 -14.60 9.99 11.22
N TYR A 59 -14.19 8.98 11.99
CA TYR A 59 -14.79 8.62 13.29
C TYR A 59 -14.02 9.17 14.49
N ASP A 60 -13.05 10.07 14.27
CA ASP A 60 -12.18 10.64 15.32
C ASP A 60 -11.44 9.58 16.17
N LEU A 61 -11.35 8.34 15.69
CA LEU A 61 -10.65 7.25 16.37
C LEU A 61 -9.15 7.51 16.43
N VAL A 62 -8.64 8.27 15.46
CA VAL A 62 -7.27 8.76 15.44
C VAL A 62 -6.95 9.67 16.63
N LEU A 63 -7.93 10.42 17.17
CA LEU A 63 -7.70 11.26 18.35
C LEU A 63 -7.48 10.42 19.61
N LYS A 64 -8.14 9.26 19.69
CA LYS A 64 -8.02 8.31 20.81
C LYS A 64 -6.80 7.41 20.65
N ILE A 65 -6.50 7.02 19.42
CA ILE A 65 -5.42 6.11 19.06
C ILE A 65 -4.63 6.75 17.91
N PRO A 66 -3.66 7.63 18.19
CA PRO A 66 -2.91 8.37 17.16
C PRO A 66 -2.15 7.46 16.19
N ASN A 67 -1.87 6.23 16.60
CA ASN A 67 -1.22 5.20 15.79
C ASN A 67 -2.05 4.85 14.54
N LEU A 68 -3.37 4.97 14.63
CA LEU A 68 -4.25 4.70 13.51
C LEU A 68 -4.11 5.75 12.40
N ALA A 69 -3.63 6.95 12.71
CA ALA A 69 -3.48 8.05 11.74
C ALA A 69 -2.54 7.69 10.59
N TYR A 70 -1.50 6.94 10.92
CA TYR A 70 -0.35 6.65 10.06
C TYR A 70 -0.31 5.19 9.61
N LEU A 71 -1.38 4.43 9.89
CA LEU A 71 -1.47 3.03 9.48
C LEU A 71 -1.31 2.91 7.96
N SER A 72 -1.94 3.79 7.18
CA SER A 72 -1.90 3.76 5.71
C SER A 72 -0.55 4.12 5.07
N THR A 73 0.30 4.90 5.76
CA THR A 73 1.51 5.48 5.17
C THR A 73 2.50 4.46 4.59
N PRO A 74 2.86 3.36 5.29
CA PRO A 74 3.71 2.33 4.69
C PRO A 74 2.97 1.62 3.54
N PHE A 75 1.70 1.25 3.71
CA PHE A 75 0.93 0.52 2.70
C PHE A 75 0.76 1.27 1.36
N LEU A 76 0.85 2.60 1.37
CA LEU A 76 0.91 3.43 0.16
C LEU A 76 2.09 3.05 -0.75
N PHE A 77 3.21 2.62 -0.19
CA PHE A 77 4.37 2.17 -0.96
C PHE A 77 4.31 0.69 -1.31
N LEU A 78 3.40 -0.08 -0.70
CA LEU A 78 3.28 -1.53 -0.90
C LEU A 78 2.34 -1.90 -2.04
N TYR A 79 1.23 -1.16 -2.23
CA TYR A 79 0.20 -1.58 -3.18
C TYR A 79 0.72 -1.64 -4.63
N ALA A 80 1.45 -0.63 -5.09
CA ALA A 80 1.92 -0.58 -6.49
C ALA A 80 2.94 -1.69 -6.83
N PRO A 81 3.98 -1.94 -6.01
CA PRO A 81 4.89 -3.07 -6.23
C PRO A 81 4.17 -4.43 -6.20
N MET A 82 3.19 -4.61 -5.32
CA MET A 82 2.44 -5.86 -5.24
C MET A 82 1.56 -6.10 -6.46
N LEU A 83 0.92 -5.05 -6.98
CA LEU A 83 0.16 -5.13 -8.22
C LEU A 83 1.08 -5.45 -9.40
N PHE A 84 2.25 -4.83 -9.48
CA PHE A 84 3.23 -5.11 -10.53
C PHE A 84 3.70 -6.57 -10.49
N LEU A 85 4.06 -7.09 -9.31
CA LEU A 85 4.46 -8.49 -9.14
C LEU A 85 3.33 -9.46 -9.49
N TYR A 86 2.09 -9.13 -9.15
CA TYR A 86 0.92 -9.89 -9.55
C TYR A 86 0.80 -9.93 -11.08
N THR A 87 0.78 -8.78 -11.76
CA THR A 87 0.65 -8.70 -13.21
C THR A 87 1.78 -9.47 -13.91
N ASP A 88 3.02 -9.30 -13.47
CA ASP A 88 4.17 -10.00 -14.05
C ASP A 88 4.09 -11.52 -13.85
N SER A 89 3.59 -11.97 -12.69
CA SER A 89 3.42 -13.40 -12.39
C SER A 89 2.34 -14.09 -13.21
N VAL A 90 1.35 -13.35 -13.71
CA VAL A 90 0.24 -13.87 -14.53
C VAL A 90 0.56 -13.76 -16.03
N THR A 91 1.28 -12.72 -16.44
CA THR A 91 1.57 -12.44 -17.86
C THR A 91 2.81 -13.18 -18.38
N ARG A 92 3.78 -13.52 -17.52
CA ARG A 92 5.00 -14.23 -17.94
C ARG A 92 4.98 -15.71 -17.54
N PRO A 93 4.94 -16.65 -18.50
CA PRO A 93 5.10 -18.06 -18.19
C PRO A 93 6.51 -18.32 -17.61
N GLY A 94 6.60 -19.09 -16.52
CA GLY A 94 7.87 -19.36 -15.85
C GLY A 94 8.39 -18.24 -14.94
N PHE A 95 7.50 -17.36 -14.44
CA PHE A 95 7.85 -16.31 -13.49
C PHE A 95 8.78 -16.82 -12.37
N ARG A 96 9.97 -16.22 -12.28
CA ARG A 96 10.90 -16.40 -11.17
C ARG A 96 10.97 -15.11 -10.37
N PHE A 97 10.89 -15.26 -9.05
CA PHE A 97 11.04 -14.15 -8.12
C PHE A 97 12.49 -13.64 -8.19
N SER A 98 12.68 -12.40 -8.65
CA SER A 98 14.01 -11.79 -8.76
C SER A 98 14.22 -10.81 -7.60
N PRO A 99 15.37 -10.85 -6.91
CA PRO A 99 15.68 -9.95 -5.80
C PRO A 99 15.72 -8.47 -6.25
N VAL A 100 15.99 -8.20 -7.53
CA VAL A 100 15.95 -6.84 -8.09
C VAL A 100 14.54 -6.26 -8.00
N LYS A 101 13.49 -7.08 -8.14
CA LYS A 101 12.10 -6.64 -7.99
C LYS A 101 11.74 -6.32 -6.54
N MET A 102 12.45 -6.90 -5.56
CA MET A 102 12.31 -6.53 -4.15
C MET A 102 12.87 -5.15 -3.82
N LEU A 103 13.73 -4.56 -4.66
CA LEU A 103 14.20 -3.20 -4.45
C LEU A 103 13.03 -2.19 -4.44
N HIS A 104 11.93 -2.49 -5.14
CA HIS A 104 10.71 -1.69 -5.10
C HIS A 104 9.95 -1.77 -3.75
N LEU A 105 10.27 -2.73 -2.88
CA LEU A 105 9.77 -2.78 -1.51
C LEU A 105 10.65 -1.97 -0.53
N ILE A 106 11.83 -1.49 -0.94
CA ILE A 106 12.68 -0.67 -0.06
C ILE A 106 11.93 0.55 0.48
N PRO A 107 11.18 1.33 -0.33
CA PRO A 107 10.41 2.45 0.19
C PRO A 107 9.39 2.02 1.26
N PHE A 108 8.77 0.85 1.11
CA PHE A 108 7.88 0.30 2.13
C PHE A 108 8.64 -0.03 3.41
N ILE A 109 9.74 -0.79 3.32
CA ILE A 109 10.53 -1.22 4.50
C ILE A 109 11.08 -0.01 5.25
N VAL A 110 11.69 0.94 4.53
CA VAL A 110 12.24 2.17 5.12
C VAL A 110 11.14 2.95 5.85
N ARG A 111 9.95 3.09 5.24
CA ARG A 111 8.84 3.83 5.87
C ARG A 111 8.26 3.08 7.07
N SER A 112 8.16 1.76 7.03
CA SER A 112 7.73 0.93 8.17
C SER A 112 8.70 1.05 9.34
N LEU A 113 10.02 1.00 9.09
CA LEU A 113 11.04 1.15 10.12
C LEU A 113 11.04 2.56 10.72
N ILE A 114 10.91 3.61 9.89
CA ILE A 114 10.77 4.99 10.37
C ILE A 114 9.53 5.11 11.26
N TYR A 115 8.41 4.52 10.84
CA TYR A 115 7.17 4.56 11.60
C TYR A 115 7.32 3.94 13.01
N GLU A 116 7.92 2.75 13.12
CA GLU A 116 8.18 2.10 14.42
C GLU A 116 9.14 2.92 15.30
N ASN A 117 10.18 3.52 14.71
CA ASN A 117 11.15 4.35 15.44
C ASN A 117 10.56 5.68 15.93
N ILE A 118 9.76 6.36 15.10
CA ILE A 118 9.06 7.58 15.48
C ILE A 118 8.03 7.26 16.57
N PHE A 119 7.29 6.16 16.44
CA PHE A 119 6.30 5.76 17.41
C PHE A 119 6.91 5.39 18.77
N SER A 120 7.99 4.59 18.78
CA SER A 120 8.69 4.22 20.02
C SER A 120 9.25 5.43 20.80
N LYS A 121 9.48 6.57 20.13
CA LYS A 121 10.01 7.79 20.74
C LYS A 121 8.95 8.89 20.95
N GLY A 122 7.79 8.78 20.32
CA GLY A 122 6.84 9.89 20.13
C GLY A 122 5.65 9.94 21.09
N SER A 123 5.66 9.22 22.22
CA SER A 123 4.53 9.17 23.16
C SER A 123 4.29 10.45 23.98
N SER A 124 5.08 11.53 23.81
CA SER A 124 5.02 12.66 24.77
C SER A 124 4.88 14.09 24.24
N SER A 125 5.05 14.43 22.95
CA SER A 125 4.95 15.88 22.58
C SER A 125 4.65 16.27 21.14
N GLU A 126 4.60 15.37 20.16
CA GLU A 126 4.74 15.77 18.75
C GLU A 126 3.49 15.58 17.85
N CYS A 127 2.28 15.60 18.43
CA CYS A 127 1.02 15.53 17.68
C CYS A 127 0.67 16.84 16.91
N ARG A 128 1.66 17.67 16.53
CA ARG A 128 1.38 18.97 15.88
C ARG A 128 2.30 19.40 14.75
N ARG A 129 3.28 18.61 14.32
CA ARG A 129 4.15 18.97 13.17
C ARG A 129 4.31 17.84 12.15
N THR A 130 3.42 17.89 11.15
CA THR A 130 3.67 17.71 9.72
C THR A 130 4.77 16.75 9.24
N ILE A 131 4.38 15.83 8.34
CA ILE A 131 5.12 15.58 7.09
C ILE A 131 4.12 15.51 5.93
N PRO A 132 4.18 16.40 4.92
CA PRO A 132 3.35 16.29 3.73
C PRO A 132 3.84 15.09 2.90
N VAL A 133 3.05 14.02 2.88
CA VAL A 133 3.30 12.76 2.15
C VAL A 133 3.42 12.98 0.62
N PHE A 134 3.11 14.18 0.14
CA PHE A 134 3.08 14.55 -1.27
C PHE A 134 4.45 14.61 -1.97
N GLN A 135 5.56 14.85 -1.28
CA GLN A 135 6.86 15.05 -1.96
C GLN A 135 7.54 13.76 -2.44
N VAL A 136 7.24 12.59 -1.86
CA VAL A 136 7.88 11.31 -2.27
C VAL A 136 7.33 10.80 -3.61
N PHE A 137 6.10 11.18 -3.97
CA PHE A 137 5.47 10.78 -5.25
C PHE A 137 6.24 11.32 -6.47
N ILE A 138 6.81 12.52 -6.38
CA ILE A 138 7.60 13.13 -7.48
C ILE A 138 8.92 12.38 -7.70
N PHE A 139 9.54 11.85 -6.64
CA PHE A 139 10.84 11.19 -6.76
C PHE A 139 10.73 9.80 -7.41
N SER A 140 9.68 9.03 -7.07
CA SER A 140 9.40 7.71 -7.68
C SER A 140 9.15 7.81 -9.19
N MET A 141 8.41 8.83 -9.64
CA MET A 141 8.11 9.02 -11.06
C MET A 141 9.36 9.38 -11.90
N SER A 142 10.38 9.99 -11.28
CA SER A 142 11.65 10.31 -11.94
C SER A 142 12.51 9.06 -12.24
N LEU A 143 12.42 8.03 -11.39
CA LEU A 143 13.21 6.79 -11.52
C LEU A 143 12.63 5.86 -12.58
N THR A 144 11.30 5.76 -12.68
CA THR A 144 10.65 4.92 -13.70
C THR A 144 10.93 5.44 -15.12
N ARG A 145 11.11 6.76 -15.29
CA ARG A 145 11.51 7.38 -16.57
C ARG A 145 12.95 7.03 -17.01
N ARG A 146 13.84 6.71 -16.06
CA ARG A 146 15.23 6.31 -16.39
C ARG A 146 15.32 4.84 -16.82
N TYR A 147 14.48 3.97 -16.25
CA TYR A 147 14.46 2.55 -16.61
C TYR A 147 13.88 2.27 -18.00
N THR A 148 12.84 3.00 -18.42
CA THR A 148 12.25 2.83 -19.76
C THR A 148 13.15 3.32 -20.88
N LYS A 149 14.01 4.32 -20.63
CA LYS A 149 15.00 4.77 -21.63
C LYS A 149 16.10 3.73 -21.87
N LYS A 150 16.57 3.05 -20.82
CA LYS A 150 17.68 2.09 -20.93
C LYS A 150 17.28 0.82 -21.69
N LEU A 151 16.04 0.37 -21.54
CA LEU A 151 15.52 -0.80 -22.26
C LEU A 151 15.33 -0.58 -23.77
N LYS A 152 15.21 0.68 -24.22
CA LYS A 152 15.00 1.01 -25.63
C LYS A 152 16.30 1.11 -26.44
N THR A 153 17.43 1.26 -25.76
CA THR A 153 18.78 1.35 -26.36
C THR A 153 19.51 0.02 -26.48
N GLU A 154 19.02 -1.07 -25.86
CA GLU A 154 19.61 -2.41 -26.00
C GLU A 154 18.85 -3.31 -27.00
N VAL A 155 17.78 -2.79 -27.62
CA VAL A 155 16.93 -3.51 -28.59
C VAL A 155 17.02 -2.89 -30.01
N LEU A 156 17.99 -2.00 -30.22
CA LEU A 156 18.34 -1.38 -31.50
C LEU A 156 19.83 -1.55 -31.72
#